data_AF-A0A0Q7UHH7-F1
#
_entry.id   AF-A0A0Q7UHH7-F1
#
_cell.length_a   1.000
_cell.length_b   1.000
_cell.length_c   1.000
_cell.angle_alpha   90.00
_cell.angle_beta   90.00
_cell.angle_gamma   90.00
#
_symmetry.space_group_name_H-M   'P 1'
#
loop_
_entity.id
_entity.type
_entity.pdbx_description
1 polymer ?
#
loop_
_entity_poly.entity_id
_entity_poly.type
_entity_poly.pdbx_seq_one_letter_code
_entity_poly.pdbx_strand_id
1 'polypeptide(L)'
;MTRYIDEIERERHDRAIGVWDNEGGASARAPGDEQYGRRIEADRSWTIYHVFTGVPASREGQEMIGLSHSAATDGMLSLNRRNDVRRKEHMNGFMRVPLLLQTVRADQR
;
A
#
# COMPACT_ATOMS: atom_id res chain seq x y z
N MET A 1 -30.87 22.16 20.78
CA MET A 1 -29.49 21.85 21.19
C MET A 1 -28.89 20.64 20.45
N THR A 2 -29.57 20.02 19.50
CA THR A 2 -29.04 18.88 18.72
C THR A 2 -28.38 19.30 17.40
N ARG A 3 -28.86 20.38 16.76
CA ARG A 3 -28.30 20.91 15.50
C ARG A 3 -26.86 21.41 15.63
N TYR A 4 -26.50 21.93 16.80
CA TYR A 4 -25.15 22.43 17.08
C TYR A 4 -24.11 21.30 17.20
N ILE A 5 -24.55 20.10 17.64
CA ILE A 5 -23.68 18.93 17.74
C ILE A 5 -23.42 18.35 16.35
N ASP A 6 -24.44 18.28 15.49
CA ASP A 6 -24.30 17.84 14.09
C ASP A 6 -23.37 18.74 13.27
N GLU A 7 -23.38 20.05 13.53
CA GLU A 7 -22.47 21.00 12.85
C GLU A 7 -21.01 20.80 13.28
N ILE A 8 -20.76 20.57 14.57
CA ILE A 8 -19.40 20.29 15.08
C ILE A 8 -18.87 18.96 14.54
N GLU A 9 -19.71 17.92 14.49
CA GLU A 9 -19.31 16.63 13.95
C GLU A 9 -19.05 16.70 12.44
N ARG A 10 -19.85 17.49 11.70
CA ARG A 10 -19.61 17.76 10.28
C ARG A 10 -18.31 18.51 10.04
N GLU A 11 -18.04 19.57 10.80
CA GLU A 11 -16.77 20.32 10.68
C GLU A 11 -15.55 19.46 11.03
N ARG A 12 -15.68 18.56 12.01
CA ARG A 12 -14.63 17.59 12.33
C ARG A 12 -14.42 16.60 11.18
N HIS A 13 -15.50 16.10 10.58
CA HIS A 13 -15.45 15.23 9.42
C HIS A 13 -14.80 15.90 8.21
N ASP A 14 -15.20 17.13 7.91
CA ASP A 14 -14.68 17.90 6.77
C ASP A 14 -13.20 18.22 6.97
N ARG A 15 -12.77 18.54 8.19
CA ARG A 15 -11.34 18.68 8.53
C ARG A 15 -10.58 17.36 8.39
N ALA A 16 -11.15 16.24 8.83
CA ALA A 16 -10.51 14.93 8.71
C ALA A 16 -10.35 14.51 7.24
N ILE A 17 -11.35 14.78 6.40
CA ILE A 17 -11.28 14.55 4.95
C ILE A 17 -10.22 15.46 4.30
N GLY A 18 -10.21 16.75 4.65
CA GLY A 18 -9.21 17.68 4.12
C GLY A 18 -7.76 17.31 4.47
N VAL A 19 -7.52 16.83 5.69
CA VAL A 19 -6.22 16.29 6.09
C VAL A 19 -5.88 15.03 5.28
N TRP A 20 -6.83 14.10 5.14
CA TRP A 20 -6.67 12.87 4.39
C TRP A 20 -6.37 13.11 2.90
N ASP A 21 -7.07 14.01 2.23
CA ASP A 21 -6.82 14.39 0.84
C ASP A 21 -5.45 15.08 0.67
N ASN A 22 -5.09 15.96 1.60
CA ASN A 22 -3.80 16.65 1.58
C ASN A 22 -2.61 15.71 1.83
N GLU A 23 -2.84 14.60 2.53
CA GLU A 23 -1.86 13.52 2.74
C GLU A 23 -1.79 12.52 1.56
N GLY A 24 -2.62 12.71 0.52
CA GLY A 24 -2.66 11.86 -0.67
C GLY A 24 -3.60 10.65 -0.57
N GLY A 25 -4.59 10.72 0.32
CA GLY A 25 -5.56 9.66 0.57
C GLY A 25 -5.04 8.55 1.49
N ALA A 26 -5.80 7.46 1.59
CA ALA A 26 -5.36 6.28 2.33
C ALA A 26 -4.05 5.84 1.71
N SER A 27 -2.98 5.78 2.50
CA SER A 27 -1.67 5.34 2.00
C SER A 27 -1.89 4.04 1.25
N ALA A 28 -1.80 4.10 -0.08
CA ALA A 28 -1.93 2.95 -0.96
C ALA A 28 -0.71 2.03 -0.83
N ARG A 29 -0.06 1.99 0.33
CA ARG A 29 0.57 0.77 0.81
C ARG A 29 -0.52 -0.21 1.19
N ALA A 30 -1.36 -0.58 0.22
CA ALA A 30 -1.89 -1.91 0.23
C ALA A 30 -0.65 -2.82 0.22
N PRO A 31 -0.47 -3.74 1.18
CA PRO A 31 0.66 -4.66 1.23
C PRO A 31 0.79 -5.60 0.00
N GLY A 32 0.03 -5.34 -1.07
CA GLY A 32 0.12 -5.97 -2.38
C GLY A 32 0.60 -5.08 -3.52
N ASP A 33 0.91 -3.79 -3.31
CA ASP A 33 1.27 -2.86 -4.40
C ASP A 33 2.78 -2.60 -4.55
N GLU A 34 3.62 -3.39 -3.90
CA GLU A 34 5.06 -3.40 -4.14
C GLU A 34 5.37 -4.05 -5.50
N GLN A 35 5.35 -3.24 -6.56
CA GLN A 35 5.75 -3.65 -7.90
C GLN A 35 7.19 -3.21 -8.18
N TYR A 36 7.95 -4.10 -8.79
CA TYR A 36 9.35 -3.87 -9.15
C TYR A 36 9.56 -3.90 -10.66
N GLY A 37 10.33 -2.93 -11.14
CA GLY A 37 10.85 -2.86 -12.50
C GLY A 37 12.36 -3.01 -12.52
N ARG A 38 12.95 -2.94 -13.72
CA ARG A 38 14.41 -2.94 -13.88
C ARG A 38 14.84 -1.96 -14.98
N ARG A 39 15.98 -1.31 -14.80
CA ARG A 39 16.56 -0.35 -15.74
C ARG A 39 18.04 -0.65 -15.98
N ILE A 40 18.54 -0.17 -17.11
CA ILE A 40 19.97 -0.19 -17.42
C ILE A 40 20.61 1.10 -16.92
N GLU A 41 21.76 0.97 -16.26
CA GLU A 41 22.57 2.09 -15.76
C GLU A 41 23.67 2.47 -16.77
N ALA A 42 24.36 3.59 -16.53
CA ALA A 42 25.38 4.12 -17.45
C ALA A 42 26.57 3.16 -17.67
N ASP A 43 26.89 2.34 -16.67
CA ASP A 43 27.91 1.30 -16.73
C ASP A 43 27.44 0.00 -17.41
N ARG A 44 26.22 0.01 -17.98
CA ARG A 44 25.52 -1.14 -18.58
C ARG A 44 25.14 -2.25 -17.60
N SER A 45 25.28 -2.01 -16.31
CA SER A 45 24.68 -2.87 -15.30
C SER A 45 23.18 -2.64 -15.21
N TRP A 46 22.49 -3.53 -14.50
CA TRP A 46 21.06 -3.45 -14.27
C TRP A 46 20.75 -3.18 -12.80
N THR A 47 19.75 -2.33 -12.58
CA THR A 47 19.19 -2.05 -11.25
C THR A 47 17.72 -2.46 -11.23
N ILE A 48 17.33 -3.20 -10.19
CA ILE A 48 15.90 -3.42 -9.87
C ILE A 48 15.44 -2.27 -8.97
N TYR A 49 14.29 -1.68 -9.27
CA TYR A 49 13.75 -0.54 -8.54
C TYR A 49 12.26 -0.70 -8.26
N HIS A 50 11.76 -0.01 -7.23
CA HIS A 50 10.35 0.04 -6.91
C HIS A 50 9.62 1.01 -7.86
N VAL A 51 8.60 0.57 -8.59
CA VAL A 51 8.04 1.33 -9.73
C VAL A 51 7.41 2.67 -9.35
N PHE A 52 6.90 2.79 -8.12
CA PHE A 52 6.26 4.02 -7.65
C PHE A 52 7.24 5.03 -7.03
N THR A 53 8.39 4.58 -6.53
CA THR A 53 9.34 5.45 -5.82
C THR A 53 10.65 5.64 -6.59
N GLY A 54 10.96 4.75 -7.53
CA GLY A 54 12.23 4.73 -8.28
C GLY A 54 13.45 4.29 -7.46
N VAL A 55 13.27 4.05 -6.15
CA VAL A 55 14.33 3.65 -5.22
C VAL A 55 14.79 2.22 -5.55
N PRO A 56 16.11 1.94 -5.52
CA PRO A 56 16.63 0.59 -5.69
C PRO A 56 15.98 -0.40 -4.72
N ALA A 57 15.64 -1.58 -5.23
CA ALA A 57 15.17 -2.66 -4.38
C ALA A 57 16.31 -3.18 -3.51
N SER A 58 15.99 -3.63 -2.30
CA SER A 58 16.93 -4.35 -1.46
C SER A 58 16.41 -5.77 -1.17
N ARG A 59 17.34 -6.71 -1.11
CA ARG A 59 17.05 -8.09 -0.69
C ARG A 59 18.06 -8.48 0.36
N GLU A 60 17.56 -8.87 1.54
CA GLU A 60 18.41 -9.29 2.67
C GLU A 60 19.45 -8.23 3.05
N GLY A 61 19.08 -6.94 2.91
CA GLY A 61 19.95 -5.79 3.21
C GLY A 61 20.92 -5.42 2.07
N GLN A 62 21.00 -6.20 1.00
CA GLN A 62 21.82 -5.89 -0.17
C GLN A 62 20.99 -5.14 -1.23
N GLU A 63 21.49 -4.01 -1.72
CA GLU A 63 20.88 -3.31 -2.86
C GLU A 63 21.01 -4.14 -4.15
N MET A 64 19.95 -4.18 -4.93
CA MET A 64 19.87 -4.93 -6.19
C MET A 64 20.32 -4.08 -7.37
N ILE A 65 21.55 -3.56 -7.27
CA ILE A 65 22.26 -2.74 -8.25
C ILE A 65 23.44 -3.52 -8.87
N GLY A 66 24.01 -3.05 -9.97
CA GLY A 66 25.22 -3.67 -10.54
C GLY A 66 24.99 -5.06 -11.14
N LEU A 67 23.73 -5.43 -11.43
CA LEU A 67 23.36 -6.77 -11.82
C LEU A 67 23.63 -7.04 -13.31
N SER A 68 23.82 -8.32 -13.65
CA SER A 68 23.71 -8.76 -15.04
C SER A 68 22.25 -8.69 -15.51
N HIS A 69 22.03 -8.66 -16.82
CA HIS A 69 20.70 -8.67 -17.41
C HIS A 69 19.84 -9.84 -16.90
N SER A 70 20.39 -11.06 -16.85
CA SER A 70 19.68 -12.25 -16.37
C SER A 70 19.37 -12.16 -14.88
N ALA A 71 20.35 -11.78 -14.05
CA ALA A 71 20.16 -11.62 -12.61
C ALA A 71 19.08 -10.57 -12.29
N ALA A 72 19.04 -9.46 -13.04
CA ALA A 72 17.99 -8.46 -12.89
C ALA A 72 16.61 -8.95 -13.32
N THR A 73 16.51 -9.73 -14.42
CA THR A 73 15.24 -10.34 -14.84
C THR A 73 14.72 -11.30 -13.76
N ASP A 74 15.55 -12.24 -13.35
CA ASP A 74 15.16 -13.31 -12.43
C ASP A 74 14.82 -12.74 -11.05
N GLY A 75 15.62 -11.79 -10.57
CA GLY A 75 15.37 -11.07 -9.32
C GLY A 75 14.05 -10.31 -9.34
N MET A 76 13.78 -9.54 -10.39
CA MET A 76 12.54 -8.77 -10.54
C MET A 76 11.31 -9.69 -10.58
N LEU A 77 11.36 -10.77 -11.36
CA LEU A 77 10.26 -11.73 -11.44
C LEU A 77 10.02 -12.45 -10.10
N SER A 78 11.09 -12.74 -9.36
CA SER A 78 10.99 -13.35 -8.02
C SER A 78 10.29 -12.42 -7.03
N LEU A 79 10.67 -11.13 -7.02
CA LEU A 79 10.06 -10.11 -6.15
C LEU A 79 8.57 -9.92 -6.47
N ASN A 80 8.23 -9.71 -7.74
CA ASN A 80 6.84 -9.51 -8.14
C ASN A 80 5.96 -10.73 -7.83
N ARG A 81 6.48 -11.95 -8.03
CA ARG A 81 5.74 -13.18 -7.67
C ARG A 81 5.48 -13.30 -6.17
N ARG A 82 6.45 -12.95 -5.33
CA ARG A 82 6.28 -12.95 -3.86
C ARG A 82 5.18 -11.98 -3.43
N ASN A 83 5.12 -10.82 -4.07
CA ASN A 83 4.11 -9.81 -3.76
C ASN A 83 2.73 -10.17 -4.30
N ASP A 84 2.63 -10.86 -5.43
CA ASP A 84 1.35 -11.40 -5.92
C ASP A 84 0.76 -12.45 -4.97
N VAL A 85 1.61 -13.27 -4.33
CA VAL A 85 1.16 -14.21 -3.29
C VAL A 85 0.63 -13.45 -2.07
N ARG A 86 1.38 -12.48 -1.55
CA ARG A 86 0.95 -11.65 -0.43
C ARG A 86 -0.34 -10.89 -0.73
N ARG A 87 -0.49 -10.35 -1.94
CA ARG A 87 -1.71 -9.68 -2.40
C ARG A 87 -2.92 -10.61 -2.32
N LYS A 88 -2.78 -11.85 -2.81
CA LYS A 88 -3.84 -12.87 -2.76
C LYS A 88 -4.18 -13.27 -1.31
N GLU A 89 -3.17 -13.44 -0.46
CA GLU A 89 -3.38 -13.74 0.97
C GLU A 89 -4.11 -12.61 1.69
N HIS A 90 -3.73 -11.35 1.45
CA HIS A 90 -4.41 -10.19 2.02
C HIS A 90 -5.86 -10.07 1.53
N MET A 91 -6.12 -10.20 0.23
CA MET A 91 -7.50 -10.19 -0.30
C MET A 91 -8.37 -11.28 0.34
N ASN A 92 -7.80 -12.48 0.53
CA ASN A 92 -8.51 -13.58 1.20
C ASN A 92 -8.72 -13.34 2.70
N GLY A 93 -7.82 -12.61 3.36
CA GLY A 93 -7.95 -12.19 4.76
C GLY A 93 -9.05 -11.15 4.99
N PHE A 94 -9.17 -10.15 4.10
CA PHE A 94 -10.25 -9.16 4.15
C PHE A 94 -11.64 -9.79 3.96
N MET A 95 -11.75 -10.86 3.16
CA MET A 95 -13.00 -11.63 3.00
C MET A 95 -13.33 -12.54 4.20
N ARG A 96 -12.43 -12.69 5.19
CA ARG A 96 -12.60 -13.55 6.37
C ARG A 96 -12.87 -12.80 7.67
N VAL A 97 -12.91 -11.47 7.67
CA VAL A 97 -13.39 -10.72 8.84
C VAL A 97 -14.93 -10.67 8.76
N PRO A 98 -15.68 -11.29 9.68
CA PRO A 98 -17.10 -11.02 9.75
C PRO A 98 -17.26 -9.53 10.07
N LEU A 99 -17.97 -8.83 9.19
CA LEU A 99 -18.45 -7.49 9.40
C LEU A 99 -19.34 -7.53 10.66
N LEU A 100 -18.76 -7.33 11.84
CA LEU A 100 -19.53 -7.27 13.09
C LEU A 100 -20.18 -5.90 13.14
N LEU A 101 -21.31 -5.85 12.45
CA LEU A 101 -22.24 -4.75 12.32
C LEU A 101 -22.52 -4.15 13.70
N GLN A 102 -22.18 -2.87 13.85
CA GLN A 102 -22.64 -2.06 14.96
C GLN A 102 -24.17 -2.00 14.91
N THR A 103 -24.82 -2.64 15.88
CA THR A 103 -26.19 -2.29 16.25
C THR A 103 -26.25 -2.17 17.77
N VAL A 104 -25.88 -1.01 18.31
CA VAL A 104 -26.43 -0.56 19.59
C VAL A 104 -27.83 -0.05 19.27
N ARG A 105 -28.78 -0.99 19.20
CA ARG A 105 -30.19 -0.66 19.12
C ARG A 105 -30.61 -0.18 20.50
N ALA A 106 -31.21 1.00 20.51
CA ALA A 106 -31.87 1.59 21.65
C ALA A 106 -32.71 0.57 22.42
N ASP A 107 -32.55 0.55 23.73
CA ASP A 107 -33.66 0.22 24.63
C ASP A 107 -33.60 1.14 25.85
N GLN A 108 -34.29 2.27 25.72
CA GLN A 108 -34.86 2.98 26.86
C GLN A 108 -36.36 2.74 26.80
N ARG A 109 -36.89 1.99 27.77
CA ARG A 109 -38.11 2.33 28.52
C ARG A 109 -38.02 1.80 29.93
#